data_AF-A0A4R2J341-F1
#
_entry.id   AF-A0A4R2J341-F1
#
_cell.length_a   1.000
_cell.length_b   1.000
_cell.length_c   1.000
_cell.angle_alpha   90.00
_cell.angle_beta   90.00
_cell.angle_gamma   90.00
#
_symmetry.space_group_name_H-M   'P 1'
#
loop_
_entity.id
_entity.type
_entity.pdbx_description
1 polymer ?
#
loop_
_entity_poly.entity_id
_entity_poly.type
_entity_poly.pdbx_seq_one_letter_code
_entity_poly.pdbx_strand_id
1 'polypeptide(L)'
;MAEGYRLDLSGLGRLVDQLAHAEDRMNSANDSLRNAGVHDLGSRDIDHAGAAFQDRWEYGTGKLAKAASKMVDGLDATKKQYNDAETNIAQYFPAAEAAPAAPATPAGTDSAIGRRMAGSA
;
A
#
# COMPACT_ATOMS: atom_id res chain seq x y z
N MET A 1 -7.84 -1.16 -11.18
CA MET A 1 -7.84 -0.57 -9.82
C MET A 1 -7.00 -1.35 -8.78
N ALA A 2 -6.52 -2.57 -9.07
CA ALA A 2 -5.78 -3.38 -8.10
C ALA A 2 -4.31 -2.95 -7.85
N GLU A 3 -3.71 -2.11 -8.70
CA GLU A 3 -2.30 -1.74 -8.57
C GLU A 3 -1.99 -0.81 -7.38
N GLY A 4 -2.90 0.09 -7.03
CA GLY A 4 -2.74 0.99 -5.88
C GLY A 4 -2.63 0.23 -4.56
N TYR A 5 -3.51 -0.75 -4.32
CA TYR A 5 -3.51 -1.55 -3.09
C TYR A 5 -2.25 -2.41 -2.91
N ARG A 6 -1.71 -2.95 -4.00
CA ARG A 6 -0.48 -3.76 -3.97
C ARG A 6 0.74 -2.92 -3.61
N LEU A 7 0.81 -1.70 -4.12
CA LEU A 7 1.85 -0.74 -3.75
C LEU A 7 1.71 -0.33 -2.27
N ASP A 8 0.47 -0.14 -1.80
CA ASP A 8 0.20 0.29 -0.43
C ASP A 8 0.57 -0.79 0.62
N LEU A 9 0.21 -2.05 0.37
CA LEU A 9 0.65 -3.20 1.18
C LEU A 9 2.18 -3.33 1.21
N SER A 10 2.84 -3.14 0.07
CA SER A 10 4.30 -3.22 -0.03
C SER A 10 4.99 -2.05 0.70
N GLY A 11 4.39 -0.86 0.67
CA GLY A 11 4.87 0.32 1.38
C GLY A 11 4.74 0.17 2.90
N LEU A 12 3.61 -0.37 3.37
CA LEU A 12 3.38 -0.66 4.79
C LEU A 12 4.31 -1.75 5.33
N GLY A 13 4.57 -2.82 4.56
CA GLY A 13 5.57 -3.83 4.93
C GLY A 13 6.96 -3.22 5.08
N ARG A 14 7.37 -2.39 4.12
CA ARG A 14 8.65 -1.66 4.18
C ARG A 14 8.73 -0.72 5.39
N LEU A 15 7.63 -0.09 5.78
CA LEU A 15 7.58 0.76 6.97
C LEU A 15 7.85 -0.06 8.24
N VAL A 16 7.25 -1.26 8.35
CA VAL A 16 7.50 -2.17 9.48
C VAL A 16 8.98 -2.54 9.54
N ASP A 17 9.58 -2.92 8.40
CA ASP A 17 11.00 -3.29 8.33
C ASP A 17 11.92 -2.12 8.69
N GLN A 18 11.59 -0.91 8.23
CA GLN A 18 12.34 0.30 8.57
C GLN A 18 12.27 0.64 10.07
N LEU A 19 11.11 0.43 10.70
CA LEU A 19 10.96 0.64 12.13
C LEU A 19 11.78 -0.37 12.93
N ALA A 20 11.76 -1.65 12.56
CA ALA A 20 12.56 -2.69 13.20
C ALA A 20 14.06 -2.38 13.10
N HIS A 21 14.55 -1.99 11.91
CA HIS A 21 15.95 -1.60 11.75
C HIS A 21 16.33 -0.34 12.53
N ALA A 22 15.42 0.62 12.69
CA ALA A 22 15.68 1.82 13.49
C ALA A 22 15.79 1.47 14.99
N GLU A 23 14.94 0.57 15.47
CA GLU A 23 14.99 0.02 16.83
C GLU A 23 16.32 -0.68 17.11
N ASP A 24 16.74 -1.61 16.26
CA ASP A 24 18.02 -2.32 16.38
C ASP A 24 19.21 -1.36 16.45
N ARG A 25 19.22 -0.35 15.57
CA ARG A 25 20.29 0.66 15.53
C ARG A 25 20.31 1.53 16.79
N MET A 26 19.14 1.90 17.31
CA MET A 26 19.07 2.68 18.55
C MET A 26 19.47 1.85 19.76
N ASN A 27 19.05 0.58 19.85
CA ASN A 27 19.48 -0.35 20.89
C ASN A 27 21.01 -0.50 20.89
N SER A 28 21.61 -0.74 19.72
CA SER A 28 23.06 -0.82 19.56
C SER A 28 23.79 0.48 19.94
N ALA A 29 23.24 1.64 19.58
CA ALA A 29 23.79 2.94 19.97
C ALA A 29 23.70 3.18 21.48
N ASN A 30 22.59 2.79 22.11
CA ASN A 30 22.39 2.92 23.55
C ASN A 30 23.30 1.97 24.34
N ASP A 31 23.49 0.73 23.87
CA ASP A 31 24.45 -0.21 24.45
C ASP A 31 25.88 0.29 24.31
N SER A 32 26.21 0.91 23.18
CA SER A 32 27.52 1.56 22.96
C SER A 32 27.72 2.74 23.91
N LEU A 33 26.67 3.56 24.13
CA LEU A 33 26.68 4.65 25.11
C LEU A 33 26.82 4.16 26.55
N ARG A 34 26.12 3.09 26.94
CA ARG A 34 26.29 2.44 28.25
C ARG A 34 27.70 1.90 28.44
N ASN A 35 28.22 1.19 27.46
CA ASN A 35 29.58 0.62 27.54
C ASN A 35 30.66 1.71 27.59
N ALA A 36 30.47 2.83 26.89
CA ALA A 36 31.35 3.99 27.02
C ALA A 36 31.16 4.73 28.37
N GLY A 37 29.92 4.82 28.87
CA GLY A 37 29.55 5.56 30.08
C GLY A 37 30.03 4.95 31.39
N VAL A 38 30.12 3.62 31.49
CA VAL A 38 30.65 2.91 32.68
C VAL A 38 32.11 3.30 32.96
N HIS A 39 32.88 3.67 31.93
CA HIS A 39 34.28 4.08 32.08
C HIS A 39 34.51 5.61 32.04
N ASP A 40 33.67 6.40 31.35
CA ASP A 40 33.92 7.84 31.10
C ASP A 40 32.86 8.82 31.65
N LEU A 41 31.61 8.41 31.93
CA LEU A 41 30.52 9.36 32.28
C LEU A 41 30.09 9.32 33.76
N GLY A 42 30.46 8.28 34.50
CA GLY A 42 30.47 8.27 35.98
C GLY A 42 29.13 8.41 36.70
N SER A 43 27.99 8.42 36.01
CA SER A 43 26.68 8.69 36.60
C SER A 43 25.69 7.55 36.34
N ARG A 44 25.31 6.85 37.41
CA ARG A 44 24.22 5.85 37.44
C ARG A 44 22.90 6.40 36.85
N ASP A 45 22.69 7.70 36.93
CA ASP A 45 21.47 8.35 36.45
C ASP A 45 21.40 8.40 34.92
N ILE A 46 22.54 8.54 34.23
CA ILE A 46 22.61 8.50 32.76
C ILE A 46 22.34 7.07 32.26
N ASP A 47 22.92 6.07 32.91
CA ASP A 47 22.69 4.67 32.55
C ASP A 47 21.21 4.28 32.74
N HIS A 48 20.63 4.69 33.87
CA HIS A 48 19.22 4.45 34.16
C HIS A 48 18.30 5.20 33.18
N ALA A 49 18.61 6.45 32.84
CA ALA A 49 17.84 7.21 31.85
C ALA A 49 17.94 6.60 30.44
N GLY A 50 19.12 6.11 30.05
CA GLY A 50 19.35 5.42 28.79
C GLY A 50 18.55 4.12 28.70
N ALA A 51 18.58 3.28 29.75
CA ALA A 51 17.80 2.05 29.82
C ALA A 51 16.28 2.34 29.79
N ALA A 52 15.80 3.29 30.60
CA ALA A 52 14.38 3.66 30.61
C ALA A 52 13.92 4.30 29.29
N PHE A 53 14.81 4.98 28.56
CA PHE A 53 14.53 5.46 27.22
C PHE A 53 14.43 4.30 26.23
N GLN A 54 15.36 3.35 26.27
CA GLN A 54 15.37 2.15 25.43
C GLN A 54 14.07 1.37 25.54
N ASP A 55 13.67 1.01 26.77
CA ASP A 55 12.47 0.23 27.02
C ASP A 55 11.20 0.92 26.49
N ARG A 56 11.10 2.25 26.69
CA ARG A 56 9.96 3.02 26.17
C ARG A 56 9.98 3.16 24.66
N TRP A 57 11.16 3.23 24.07
CA TRP A 57 11.33 3.32 22.63
C TRP A 57 10.95 2.01 21.94
N GLU A 58 11.48 0.88 22.40
CA GLU A 58 11.13 -0.48 21.94
C GLU A 58 9.63 -0.75 22.06
N TYR A 59 9.01 -0.33 23.18
CA TYR A 59 7.56 -0.41 23.31
C TYR A 59 6.82 0.43 22.24
N GLY A 60 7.29 1.66 21.98
CA GLY A 60 6.71 2.56 20.99
C GLY A 60 6.82 2.04 19.57
N THR A 61 8.01 1.60 19.15
CA THR A 61 8.26 1.01 17.82
C THR A 61 7.46 -0.28 17.64
N GLY A 62 7.42 -1.15 18.66
CA GLY A 62 6.61 -2.35 18.63
C GLY A 62 5.10 -2.08 18.50
N LYS A 63 4.59 -1.00 19.10
CA LYS A 63 3.18 -0.56 18.90
C LYS A 63 2.93 -0.07 17.49
N LEU A 64 3.84 0.71 16.93
CA LEU A 64 3.74 1.21 15.56
C LEU A 64 3.80 0.06 14.55
N ALA A 65 4.72 -0.89 14.72
CA ALA A 65 4.82 -2.08 13.89
C ALA A 65 3.51 -2.89 13.93
N LYS A 66 2.96 -3.14 15.13
CA LYS A 66 1.67 -3.84 15.29
C LYS A 66 0.51 -3.10 14.62
N ALA A 67 0.48 -1.76 14.68
CA ALA A 67 -0.55 -0.97 14.01
C ALA A 67 -0.43 -1.08 12.49
N ALA A 68 0.79 -0.99 11.95
CA ALA A 68 1.05 -1.15 10.53
C ALA A 68 0.69 -2.55 10.02
N SER A 69 1.07 -3.63 10.74
CA SER A 69 0.66 -5.00 10.38
C SER A 69 -0.86 -5.16 10.34
N LYS A 70 -1.59 -4.60 11.32
CA LYS A 70 -3.07 -4.65 11.31
C LYS A 70 -3.67 -3.92 10.11
N MET A 71 -3.07 -2.83 9.67
CA MET A 71 -3.51 -2.12 8.46
C MET A 71 -3.27 -2.97 7.21
N VAL A 72 -2.11 -3.63 7.11
CA VAL A 72 -1.81 -4.59 6.04
C VAL A 72 -2.85 -5.71 6.00
N ASP A 73 -3.12 -6.34 7.14
CA ASP A 73 -4.12 -7.42 7.24
C ASP A 73 -5.53 -6.94 6.84
N GLY A 74 -5.93 -5.73 7.28
CA GLY A 74 -7.22 -5.14 6.93
C GLY A 74 -7.35 -4.83 5.43
N LEU A 75 -6.28 -4.33 4.81
CA LEU A 75 -6.25 -4.06 3.37
C LEU A 75 -6.29 -5.35 2.55
N ASP A 76 -5.57 -6.39 2.98
CA ASP A 76 -5.60 -7.68 2.28
C ASP A 76 -6.96 -8.38 2.44
N ALA A 77 -7.57 -8.31 3.63
CA ALA A 77 -8.94 -8.78 3.85
C ALA A 77 -9.95 -8.04 2.96
N THR A 78 -9.81 -6.72 2.81
CA THR A 78 -10.67 -5.90 1.95
C THR A 78 -10.50 -6.29 0.48
N LYS A 79 -9.25 -6.46 0.02
CA LYS A 79 -8.95 -6.94 -1.33
C LYS A 79 -9.55 -8.32 -1.60
N LYS A 80 -9.45 -9.23 -0.64
CA LYS A 80 -10.02 -10.57 -0.74
C LYS A 80 -11.54 -10.51 -0.87
N GLN A 81 -12.22 -9.74 -0.03
CA GLN A 81 -13.66 -9.53 -0.14
C GLN A 81 -14.06 -8.93 -1.49
N TYR A 82 -13.27 -8.00 -2.04
CA TYR A 82 -13.56 -7.42 -3.35
C TYR A 82 -13.38 -8.44 -4.49
N ASN A 83 -12.32 -9.25 -4.45
CA ASN A 83 -12.11 -10.33 -5.43
C ASN A 83 -13.19 -11.42 -5.32
N ASP A 84 -13.60 -11.78 -4.11
CA ASP A 84 -14.67 -12.75 -3.87
C ASP A 84 -16.01 -12.19 -4.38
N ALA A 85 -16.29 -10.90 -4.14
CA ALA A 85 -17.46 -10.22 -4.68
C ALA A 85 -17.47 -10.18 -6.21
N GLU A 86 -16.35 -9.81 -6.85
CA GLU A 86 -16.19 -9.83 -8.31
C GLU A 86 -16.38 -11.24 -8.88
N THR A 87 -15.82 -12.26 -8.24
CA THR A 87 -15.94 -13.67 -8.68
C THR A 87 -17.38 -14.17 -8.55
N ASN A 88 -18.07 -13.83 -7.46
CA ASN A 88 -19.47 -14.16 -7.27
C ASN A 88 -20.35 -13.43 -8.29
N ILE A 89 -20.10 -12.14 -8.53
CA ILE A 89 -20.82 -11.36 -9.55
C ILE A 89 -20.57 -11.94 -10.94
N ALA A 90 -19.34 -12.34 -11.27
CA ALA A 90 -19.01 -12.98 -12.55
C ALA A 90 -19.65 -14.37 -12.71
N GLN A 91 -19.87 -15.11 -11.62
CA GLN A 91 -20.63 -16.37 -11.64
C GLN A 91 -22.12 -16.18 -11.95
N TYR A 92 -22.71 -15.08 -11.48
CA TYR A 92 -24.13 -14.78 -11.71
C TYR A 92 -24.38 -13.93 -12.97
N PHE A 93 -23.36 -13.23 -13.46
CA PHE A 93 -23.37 -12.45 -14.70
C PHE A 93 -22.19 -12.84 -15.59
N PRO A 94 -22.15 -14.06 -16.15
CA PRO A 94 -21.14 -14.43 -17.14
C PRO A 94 -21.40 -13.60 -18.39
N ALA A 95 -20.64 -12.50 -18.55
CA ALA A 95 -20.64 -11.62 -19.73
C ALA A 95 -22.02 -11.47 -20.39
N ALA A 96 -22.86 -10.62 -19.81
CA ALA A 96 -23.95 -9.99 -20.57
C ALA A 96 -23.37 -9.00 -21.61
N GLU A 97 -22.34 -9.40 -22.35
CA GLU A 97 -21.88 -8.73 -23.57
C GLU A 97 -21.04 -9.67 -24.45
N ALA A 98 -21.56 -10.87 -24.73
CA ALA A 98 -21.62 -11.26 -26.14
C ALA A 98 -22.79 -10.51 -26.78
N ALA A 99 -22.67 -9.18 -26.89
CA ALA A 99 -23.49 -8.46 -27.86
C ALA A 99 -23.17 -9.11 -29.22
N PRO A 100 -24.18 -9.53 -30.00
CA PRO A 100 -23.93 -10.09 -31.32
C PRO A 100 -23.12 -9.06 -32.10
N ALA A 101 -22.07 -9.54 -32.77
CA ALA A 101 -21.22 -8.73 -33.64
C ALA A 101 -22.07 -7.71 -34.38
N ALA A 102 -21.80 -6.41 -34.14
CA ALA A 102 -22.38 -5.35 -34.94
C ALA A 102 -22.17 -5.75 -36.42
N PRO A 103 -23.21 -5.74 -37.26
CA PRO A 103 -23.02 -6.06 -38.67
C PRO A 103 -22.00 -5.08 -39.22
N ALA A 104 -20.94 -5.60 -39.84
CA ALA A 104 -19.98 -4.81 -40.59
C ALA A 104 -20.76 -3.92 -41.56
N THR A 105 -20.82 -2.62 -41.27
CA THR A 105 -21.44 -1.67 -42.17
C THR A 105 -20.42 -1.42 -43.27
N PRO A 106 -20.70 -1.76 -44.54
CA PRO A 106 -19.78 -1.46 -45.63
C PRO A 106 -19.63 0.06 -45.75
N ALA A 107 -18.41 0.46 -46.10
CA ALA A 107 -18.03 1.84 -46.39
C ALA A 107 -19.03 2.54 -47.32
N GLY A 108 -19.27 3.82 -47.03
CA GLY A 108 -19.84 4.78 -47.98
C GLY A 108 -21.31 5.10 -47.76
N THR A 109 -21.61 5.99 -46.81
CA THR A 109 -22.88 6.74 -46.85
C THR A 109 -22.60 8.09 -47.49
N ASP A 110 -22.66 8.10 -48.83
CA ASP A 110 -22.80 9.28 -49.67
C ASP A 110 -24.07 10.03 -49.23
N SER A 111 -23.91 10.91 -48.25
CA SER A 111 -25.03 11.55 -47.57
C SER A 111 -25.64 12.61 -48.47
N ALA A 112 -26.95 12.51 -48.71
CA ALA A 112 -27.76 13.43 -49.52
C ALA A 112 -27.72 14.91 -49.10
N ILE A 113 -27.06 15.22 -47.99
CA ILE A 113 -26.77 16.58 -47.48
C ILE A 113 -25.53 17.15 -48.19
N GLY A 114 -24.49 16.35 -48.45
CA GLY A 114 -23.30 16.79 -49.19
C GLY A 114 -23.60 17.15 -50.65
N ARG A 115 -24.52 16.41 -51.29
CA ARG A 115 -24.95 16.67 -52.67
C ARG A 115 -25.73 17.97 -52.85
N ARG A 116 -26.32 18.53 -51.78
CA ARG A 116 -27.11 19.77 -51.83
C ARG A 116 -26.25 21.02 -51.67
N MET A 117 -25.07 20.90 -51.06
CA MET A 117 -24.15 22.02 -50.83
C MET A 117 -23.12 22.21 -51.95
N ALA A 118 -22.92 21.21 -52.82
CA ALA A 118 -21.99 21.28 -53.95
C ALA A 118 -22.63 21.77 -55.27
N GLY A 119 -23.92 22.09 -55.27
CA GLY A 119 -24.69 22.45 -56.48
C GLY A 119 -25.07 23.92 -56.61
N SER A 120 -24.45 24.83 -55.85
CA SER A 120 -24.73 26.27 -55.96
C SER A 120 -23.43 27.09 -55.90
N ALA A 121 -22.71 27.09 -57.02
CA ALA A 121 -21.77 28.12 -57.43
C ALA A 121 -21.64 28.08 -58.95
#